data_AF-A0A8W8IXR8-F1
#
_entry.id   AF-A0A8W8IXR8-F1
#
_cell.length_a   1.000
_cell.length_b   1.000
_cell.length_c   1.000
_cell.angle_alpha   90.00
_cell.angle_beta   90.00
_cell.angle_gamma   90.00
#
_symmetry.space_group_name_H-M   'P 1'
#
loop_
_entity.id
_entity.type
_entity.pdbx_description
1 polymer ?
#
loop_
_entity_poly.entity_id
_entity_poly.type
_entity_poly.pdbx_seq_one_letter_code
_entity_poly.pdbx_strand_id
1 'polypeptide(L)'
;MLSKVSVLLAVWSVVRTCDDVNTVACGQLDRVMNACTDPCFSNLCPRYCGKCPVKCYQCVSGNQEDCAEIVECPNMEYACIHERFLTSNFTVGHKRGCVHQQVCSQLYGAACHSAGECRDQRGFCCKSDLCNNVATSRRTGRGVHIDQKRTANRNNTVCHDIDQSSCELITNSKTNACSLSCFKQACPRTCGVCDVEMDIRRHEGGGFLFG
;
A
#
# COMPACT_ATOMS: atom_id res chain seq x y z
N MET A 1 -20.12 -31.24 45.65
CA MET A 1 -19.93 -31.43 44.20
C MET A 1 -20.20 -30.11 43.51
N LEU A 2 -19.17 -29.42 43.00
CA LEU A 2 -19.30 -28.14 42.28
C LEU A 2 -18.66 -28.34 40.91
N SER A 3 -19.52 -28.48 39.88
CA SER A 3 -19.13 -28.64 38.49
C SER A 3 -18.64 -27.30 37.94
N LYS A 4 -17.37 -27.23 37.52
CA LYS A 4 -16.82 -26.06 36.82
C LYS A 4 -17.13 -26.19 35.34
N VAL A 5 -18.09 -25.42 34.86
CA VAL A 5 -18.35 -25.24 33.42
C VAL A 5 -17.35 -24.21 32.90
N SER A 6 -16.33 -24.67 32.18
CA SER A 6 -15.42 -23.79 31.44
C SER A 6 -16.07 -23.36 30.13
N VAL A 7 -16.41 -22.08 30.03
CA VAL A 7 -16.85 -21.44 28.78
C VAL A 7 -15.61 -21.00 28.01
N LEU A 8 -15.24 -21.75 26.98
CA LEU A 8 -14.23 -21.35 26.00
C LEU A 8 -14.91 -20.44 24.96
N LEU A 9 -14.75 -19.12 25.11
CA LEU A 9 -15.11 -18.16 24.06
C LEU A 9 -14.03 -18.21 22.97
N ALA A 10 -14.33 -18.88 21.86
CA ALA A 10 -13.52 -18.78 20.66
C ALA A 10 -13.75 -17.41 20.02
N VAL A 11 -12.83 -16.47 20.28
CA VAL A 11 -12.76 -15.20 19.53
C VAL A 11 -12.29 -15.55 18.12
N TRP A 12 -13.22 -15.64 17.17
CA TRP A 12 -12.88 -15.61 15.75
C TRP A 12 -12.47 -14.18 15.42
N SER A 13 -11.18 -13.87 15.59
CA SER A 13 -10.59 -12.70 14.94
C SER A 13 -10.68 -12.94 13.44
N VAL A 14 -11.65 -12.29 12.79
CA VAL A 14 -11.56 -12.07 11.35
C VAL A 14 -10.25 -11.32 11.14
N VAL A 15 -9.21 -12.03 10.74
CA VAL A 15 -7.98 -11.41 10.24
C VAL A 15 -8.41 -10.68 8.97
N ARG A 16 -8.84 -9.43 9.12
CA ARG A 16 -8.91 -8.50 8.00
C ARG A 16 -7.46 -8.24 7.64
N THR A 17 -6.94 -9.04 6.75
CA THR A 17 -5.60 -8.86 6.19
C THR A 17 -5.54 -7.45 5.63
N CYS A 18 -4.70 -6.60 6.23
CA CYS A 18 -4.45 -5.26 5.73
C CYS A 18 -3.41 -5.37 4.60
N ASP A 19 -3.79 -6.06 3.54
CA ASP A 19 -2.96 -6.27 2.38
C ASP A 19 -3.67 -5.71 1.16
N ASP A 20 -2.89 -5.20 0.22
CA ASP A 20 -3.40 -4.76 -1.06
C ASP A 20 -4.01 -5.95 -1.80
N VAL A 21 -5.09 -5.69 -2.54
CA VAL A 21 -5.60 -6.66 -3.50
C VAL A 21 -4.53 -7.05 -4.50
N ASN A 22 -3.78 -6.07 -4.99
CA ASN A 22 -2.65 -6.24 -5.90
C ASN A 22 -1.80 -4.96 -5.88
N THR A 23 -0.62 -5.03 -5.25
CA THR A 23 0.25 -3.85 -5.07
C THR A 23 0.68 -3.20 -6.39
N VAL A 24 0.83 -3.99 -7.47
CA VAL A 24 1.17 -3.46 -8.81
C VAL A 24 0.02 -2.63 -9.36
N ALA A 25 -1.21 -3.18 -9.32
CA ALA A 25 -2.39 -2.47 -9.78
C ALA A 25 -2.66 -1.20 -8.94
N CYS A 26 -2.43 -1.26 -7.62
CA CYS A 26 -2.54 -0.10 -6.73
C CYS A 26 -1.61 1.04 -7.16
N GLY A 27 -0.35 0.73 -7.50
CA GLY A 27 0.60 1.72 -8.00
C GLY A 27 0.28 2.27 -9.39
N GLN A 28 -0.36 1.47 -10.24
CA GLN A 28 -0.81 1.91 -11.57
C GLN A 28 -2.04 2.83 -11.45
N LEU A 29 -3.04 2.45 -10.65
CA LEU A 29 -4.24 3.25 -10.41
C LEU A 29 -3.92 4.60 -9.77
N ASP A 30 -3.00 4.64 -8.81
CA ASP A 30 -2.66 5.87 -8.13
C ASP A 30 -2.14 6.95 -9.09
N ARG A 31 -1.40 6.54 -10.14
CA ARG A 31 -0.89 7.45 -11.18
C ARG A 31 -1.98 8.06 -12.06
N VAL A 32 -3.14 7.41 -12.17
CA VAL A 32 -4.21 7.85 -13.07
C VAL A 32 -5.40 8.47 -12.33
N MET A 33 -5.62 8.10 -11.06
CA MET A 33 -6.83 8.49 -10.34
C MET A 33 -6.65 8.85 -8.86
N ASN A 34 -5.43 8.98 -8.36
CA ASN A 34 -5.14 9.22 -6.93
C ASN A 34 -5.86 8.21 -6.03
N ALA A 35 -5.62 6.92 -6.27
CA ALA A 35 -6.27 5.77 -5.64
C ALA A 35 -6.31 5.87 -4.10
N CYS A 36 -5.33 6.51 -3.48
CA CYS A 36 -5.27 6.67 -2.03
C CYS A 36 -6.22 7.71 -1.44
N THR A 37 -6.74 8.61 -2.27
CA THR A 37 -7.75 9.61 -1.87
C THR A 37 -9.18 9.09 -2.02
N ASP A 38 -9.41 8.16 -2.95
CA ASP A 38 -10.72 7.55 -3.15
C ASP A 38 -10.96 6.42 -2.12
N PRO A 39 -12.02 6.48 -1.30
CA PRO A 39 -12.30 5.43 -0.30
C PRO A 39 -12.47 4.03 -0.90
N CYS A 40 -12.97 3.90 -2.13
CA CYS A 40 -13.10 2.62 -2.79
C CYS A 40 -11.74 1.97 -3.03
N PHE A 41 -10.85 2.71 -3.68
CA PHE A 41 -9.56 2.19 -4.12
C PHE A 41 -8.56 2.15 -2.97
N SER A 42 -8.60 3.10 -2.04
CA SER A 42 -7.77 3.04 -0.85
C SER A 42 -8.13 1.89 0.10
N ASN A 43 -9.35 1.35 0.04
CA ASN A 43 -9.73 0.12 0.74
C ASN A 43 -9.32 -1.16 -0.01
N LEU A 44 -9.12 -1.08 -1.33
CA LEU A 44 -8.52 -2.15 -2.13
C LEU A 44 -6.98 -2.15 -2.02
N CYS A 45 -6.41 -0.99 -1.73
CA CYS A 45 -4.97 -0.73 -1.68
C CYS A 45 -4.53 -0.17 -0.32
N PRO A 46 -4.96 -0.74 0.82
CA PRO A 46 -4.76 -0.11 2.11
C PRO A 46 -3.27 -0.02 2.49
N ARG A 47 -2.44 -0.98 2.07
CA ARG A 47 -1.01 -1.00 2.40
C ARG A 47 -0.24 -0.04 1.51
N TYR A 48 -0.48 -0.05 0.20
CA TYR A 48 0.07 0.94 -0.74
C TYR A 48 -0.26 2.38 -0.28
N CYS A 49 -1.47 2.58 0.23
CA CYS A 49 -1.93 3.89 0.71
C CYS A 49 -1.52 4.22 2.16
N GLY A 50 -0.65 3.43 2.79
CA GLY A 50 -0.15 3.70 4.14
C GLY A 50 -1.23 3.65 5.23
N LYS A 51 -2.27 2.82 5.04
CA LYS A 51 -3.37 2.59 5.99
C LYS A 51 -3.22 1.27 6.75
N CYS A 52 -2.09 0.58 6.59
CA CYS A 52 -1.78 -0.69 7.23
C CYS A 52 -0.56 -0.61 8.13
N PRO A 53 -0.54 -1.35 9.26
CA PRO A 53 0.67 -1.49 10.05
C PRO A 53 1.81 -2.00 9.17
N VAL A 54 2.98 -1.39 9.31
CA VAL A 54 4.13 -1.74 8.48
C VAL A 54 4.68 -3.10 8.86
N LYS A 55 5.17 -3.84 7.86
CA LYS A 55 5.95 -5.06 8.06
C LYS A 55 7.42 -4.69 8.15
N CYS A 56 8.15 -5.21 9.12
CA CYS A 56 9.55 -4.87 9.37
C CYS A 56 10.39 -6.13 9.52
N TYR A 57 11.69 -6.03 9.20
CA TYR A 57 12.63 -7.06 9.63
C TYR A 57 12.80 -7.01 11.14
N GLN A 58 12.84 -8.17 11.79
CA GLN A 58 13.05 -8.33 13.23
C GLN A 58 14.29 -9.18 13.46
N CYS A 59 15.27 -8.67 14.22
CA CYS A 59 16.45 -9.46 14.58
C CYS A 59 17.32 -8.75 15.61
N VAL A 60 18.19 -9.51 16.26
CA VAL A 60 19.43 -9.02 16.86
C VAL A 60 20.53 -9.97 16.38
N SER A 61 21.43 -9.51 15.51
CA SER A 61 22.53 -10.34 15.00
C SER A 61 23.83 -9.55 14.85
N GLY A 62 24.96 -10.24 14.96
CA GLY A 62 26.27 -9.72 14.56
C GLY A 62 26.42 -9.57 13.05
N ASN A 63 25.64 -10.32 12.24
CA ASN A 63 25.67 -10.24 10.78
C ASN A 63 24.34 -9.70 10.25
N GLN A 64 24.42 -8.89 9.19
CA GLN A 64 23.25 -8.28 8.58
C GLN A 64 22.35 -9.30 7.83
N GLU A 65 22.97 -10.33 7.26
CA GLU A 65 22.31 -11.32 6.40
C GLU A 65 21.37 -12.25 7.19
N ASP A 66 21.61 -12.41 8.48
CA ASP A 66 20.79 -13.24 9.37
C ASP A 66 19.41 -12.61 9.67
N CYS A 67 19.21 -11.34 9.32
CA CYS A 67 18.00 -10.59 9.58
C CYS A 67 16.94 -10.79 8.47
N ALA A 68 16.43 -12.02 8.33
CA ALA A 68 15.40 -12.39 7.37
C ALA A 68 13.98 -12.50 7.96
N GLU A 69 13.84 -12.56 9.28
CA GLU A 69 12.54 -12.65 9.95
C GLU A 69 11.73 -11.36 9.72
N ILE A 70 10.47 -11.52 9.30
CA ILE A 70 9.54 -10.43 9.02
C ILE A 70 8.40 -10.49 10.04
N VAL A 71 8.10 -9.34 10.66
CA VAL A 71 6.99 -9.18 11.58
C VAL A 71 6.11 -8.01 11.15
N GLU A 72 4.80 -8.13 11.34
CA GLU A 72 3.88 -6.99 11.22
C GLU A 72 3.86 -6.22 12.54
N CYS A 73 3.97 -4.90 12.47
CA CYS A 73 3.95 -4.07 13.67
C CYS A 73 2.55 -4.01 14.31
N PRO A 74 2.45 -3.72 15.62
CA PRO A 74 1.18 -3.79 16.35
C PRO A 74 0.06 -2.90 15.79
N ASN A 75 0.40 -1.68 15.35
CA ASN A 75 -0.55 -0.72 14.79
C ASN A 75 0.18 0.37 13.95
N MET A 76 -0.58 1.35 13.45
CA MET A 76 -0.10 2.48 12.62
C MET A 76 0.84 3.46 13.33
N GLU A 77 0.92 3.42 14.66
CA GLU A 77 1.78 4.31 15.47
C GLU A 77 3.22 3.77 15.55
N TYR A 78 3.47 2.56 15.04
CA TYR A 78 4.79 1.97 14.95
C TYR A 78 5.46 2.27 13.60
N ALA A 79 6.79 2.18 13.60
CA ALA A 79 7.66 2.30 12.45
C ALA A 79 8.71 1.19 12.50
N CYS A 80 9.35 0.90 11.36
CA CYS A 80 10.50 0.00 11.36
C CYS A 80 11.72 0.75 11.89
N ILE A 81 12.56 0.06 12.66
CA ILE A 81 13.84 0.58 13.16
C ILE A 81 14.99 -0.33 12.73
N HIS A 82 16.15 0.28 12.49
CA HIS A 82 17.45 -0.37 12.39
C HIS A 82 18.46 0.38 13.26
N GLU A 83 19.03 -0.31 14.24
CA GLU A 83 20.08 0.19 15.13
C GLU A 83 21.36 -0.63 14.96
N ARG A 84 22.50 0.04 15.04
CA ARG A 84 23.84 -0.57 15.10
C ARG A 84 24.33 -0.52 16.54
N PHE A 85 24.96 -1.59 16.98
CA PHE A 85 25.58 -1.67 18.31
C PHE A 85 26.94 -2.33 18.22
N LEU A 86 27.77 -2.15 19.24
CA LEU A 86 29.05 -2.84 19.36
C LEU A 86 28.85 -4.16 20.11
N THR A 87 29.19 -5.27 19.48
CA THR A 87 29.14 -6.60 20.11
C THR A 87 30.26 -6.77 21.14
N SER A 88 30.21 -7.84 21.94
CA SER A 88 31.26 -8.17 22.92
C SER A 88 32.65 -8.34 22.29
N ASN A 89 32.71 -8.68 21.00
CA ASN A 89 33.96 -8.89 20.27
C ASN A 89 34.38 -7.63 19.48
N PHE A 90 33.84 -6.45 19.82
CA PHE A 90 34.14 -5.18 19.16
C PHE A 90 33.81 -5.14 17.65
N THR A 91 32.88 -5.99 17.19
CA THR A 91 32.31 -5.94 15.83
C THR A 91 30.96 -5.22 15.83
N VAL A 92 30.55 -4.67 14.69
CA VAL A 92 29.26 -3.99 14.57
C VAL A 92 28.14 -5.00 14.41
N GLY A 93 27.24 -5.06 15.39
CA GLY A 93 25.98 -5.78 15.33
C GLY A 93 24.83 -4.92 14.84
N HIS A 94 23.72 -5.58 14.53
CA HIS A 94 22.50 -5.00 13.99
C HIS A 94 21.28 -5.46 14.78
N LYS A 95 20.44 -4.50 15.17
CA LYS A 95 19.14 -4.73 15.79
C LYS A 95 18.06 -4.12 14.91
N ARG A 96 17.04 -4.90 14.56
CA ARG A 96 15.93 -4.47 13.72
C ARG A 96 14.61 -4.85 14.37
N GLY A 97 13.58 -4.07 14.11
CA GLY A 97 12.23 -4.42 14.54
C GLY A 97 11.20 -3.33 14.31
N CYS A 98 10.10 -3.46 15.04
CA CYS A 98 9.06 -2.46 15.19
C CYS A 98 9.32 -1.59 16.42
N VAL A 99 9.12 -0.28 16.30
CA VAL A 99 9.21 0.64 17.44
C VAL A 99 8.14 1.72 17.33
N HIS A 100 7.64 2.20 18.48
CA HIS A 100 6.69 3.29 18.52
C HIS A 100 7.31 4.59 17.96
N GLN A 101 6.57 5.35 17.16
CA GLN A 101 7.08 6.58 16.53
C GLN A 101 7.67 7.59 17.51
N GLN A 102 7.09 7.69 18.71
CA GLN A 102 7.62 8.56 19.76
C GLN A 102 9.06 8.20 20.14
N VAL A 103 9.41 6.91 20.15
CA VAL A 103 10.78 6.44 20.44
C VAL A 103 11.71 6.81 19.28
N CYS A 104 11.26 6.68 18.03
CA CYS A 104 12.05 7.15 16.86
C CYS A 104 12.41 8.64 16.99
N SER A 105 11.44 9.48 17.34
CA SER A 105 11.67 10.92 17.53
C SER A 105 12.60 11.21 18.70
N GLN A 106 12.57 10.40 19.76
CA GLN A 106 13.49 10.53 20.90
C GLN A 106 14.92 10.10 20.54
N LEU A 107 15.09 9.04 19.74
CA LEU A 107 16.40 8.50 19.37
C LEU A 107 17.11 9.34 18.32
N TYR A 108 16.38 9.80 17.30
CA TYR A 108 16.94 10.43 16.10
C TYR A 108 16.55 11.91 15.93
N GLY A 109 15.79 12.47 16.88
CA GLY A 109 15.42 13.89 16.91
C GLY A 109 14.20 14.28 16.08
N ALA A 110 13.81 15.56 16.17
CA ALA A 110 12.60 16.12 15.53
C ALA A 110 12.69 16.24 14.00
N ALA A 111 13.83 15.95 13.37
CA ALA A 111 13.97 15.95 11.91
C ALA A 111 13.19 14.82 11.21
N CYS A 112 12.45 14.01 11.98
CA CYS A 112 11.50 12.98 11.54
C CYS A 112 10.31 13.48 10.70
N HIS A 113 10.33 14.70 10.17
CA HIS A 113 9.17 15.32 9.56
C HIS A 113 9.14 15.11 8.03
N SER A 114 8.03 14.51 7.59
CA SER A 114 7.48 14.52 6.22
C SER A 114 7.99 13.47 5.23
N ALA A 115 9.22 12.97 5.31
CA ALA A 115 9.77 12.02 4.33
C ALA A 115 9.85 10.55 4.81
N GLY A 116 9.32 10.25 6.01
CA GLY A 116 9.16 8.88 6.46
C GLY A 116 10.44 8.18 6.91
N GLU A 117 11.58 8.87 7.03
CA GLU A 117 12.81 8.34 7.62
C GLU A 117 13.41 9.28 8.67
N CYS A 118 13.79 8.75 9.84
CA CYS A 118 14.59 9.43 10.86
C CYS A 118 15.94 8.72 10.94
N ARG A 119 17.08 9.42 11.01
CA ARG A 119 18.39 8.77 10.95
C ARG A 119 19.46 9.53 11.69
N ASP A 120 20.38 8.79 12.30
CA ASP A 120 21.68 9.29 12.74
C ASP A 120 22.80 8.29 12.38
N GLN A 121 23.97 8.41 13.02
CA GLN A 121 25.10 7.50 12.79
C GLN A 121 24.88 6.09 13.36
N ARG A 122 24.01 5.96 14.37
CA ARG A 122 23.72 4.72 15.10
C ARG A 122 22.62 3.92 14.40
N GLY A 123 21.67 4.60 13.74
CA GLY A 123 20.58 3.89 13.08
C GLY A 123 19.58 4.79 12.38
N PHE A 124 18.42 4.20 12.08
CA PHE A 124 17.30 4.90 11.48
C PHE A 124 15.94 4.26 11.80
N CYS A 125 14.90 5.07 11.75
CA CYS A 125 13.51 4.63 11.64
C CYS A 125 12.96 4.91 10.24
N CYS A 126 12.00 4.12 9.78
CA CYS A 126 11.32 4.34 8.51
C CYS A 126 9.88 3.81 8.47
N LYS A 127 9.03 4.35 7.58
CA LYS A 127 7.59 4.04 7.46
C LYS A 127 7.20 3.47 6.10
N SER A 128 7.82 2.36 5.72
CA SER A 128 7.38 1.54 4.58
C SER A 128 7.69 0.09 4.87
N ASP A 129 7.01 -0.83 4.21
CA ASP A 129 7.28 -2.25 4.42
C ASP A 129 8.73 -2.60 4.14
N LEU A 130 9.35 -3.30 5.08
CA LEU A 130 10.70 -3.84 5.03
C LEU A 130 11.78 -2.76 4.81
N CYS A 131 11.46 -1.50 5.12
CA CYS A 131 12.35 -0.37 4.88
C CYS A 131 13.61 -0.39 5.76
N ASN A 132 13.59 -1.12 6.89
CA ASN A 132 14.72 -1.27 7.80
C ASN A 132 15.79 -2.25 7.31
N ASN A 133 15.88 -2.44 5.99
CA ASN A 133 17.00 -3.09 5.34
C ASN A 133 18.02 -2.04 4.88
N VAL A 134 19.31 -2.32 5.07
CA VAL A 134 20.41 -1.40 4.74
C VAL A 134 20.51 -1.15 3.23
N ALA A 135 20.05 -2.10 2.40
CA ALA A 135 19.99 -1.91 0.95
C ALA A 135 18.98 -0.83 0.53
N THR A 136 17.85 -0.73 1.22
CA THR A 136 16.76 0.22 0.93
C THR A 136 17.12 1.64 1.36
N SER A 137 17.85 1.75 2.48
CA SER A 137 18.35 3.02 3.04
C SER A 137 19.23 3.86 2.09
N ARG A 138 19.85 3.26 1.05
CA ARG A 138 20.63 4.02 0.05
C ARG A 138 19.78 4.55 -1.11
N ARG A 139 18.55 4.07 -1.27
CA ARG A 139 17.70 4.33 -2.45
C ARG A 139 16.59 5.35 -2.21
N THR A 140 16.23 5.61 -0.95
CA THR A 140 15.11 6.47 -0.56
C THR A 140 15.39 7.98 -0.61
N GLY A 141 16.59 8.40 -1.04
CA GLY A 141 16.92 9.81 -1.32
C GLY A 141 16.25 10.42 -2.56
N ARG A 142 15.40 9.68 -3.29
CA ARG A 142 14.54 10.24 -4.34
C ARG A 142 13.10 10.29 -3.84
N GLY A 143 12.77 11.39 -3.16
CA GLY A 143 11.39 11.82 -3.02
C GLY A 143 10.80 11.99 -4.42
N VAL A 144 9.85 11.14 -4.78
CA VAL A 144 9.02 11.36 -5.98
C VAL A 144 7.92 12.32 -5.55
N HIS A 145 8.25 13.60 -5.49
CA HIS A 145 7.26 14.66 -5.58
C HIS A 145 7.02 14.87 -7.07
N ILE A 146 5.90 14.37 -7.59
CA ILE A 146 5.36 14.84 -8.88
C ILE A 146 3.98 15.37 -8.57
N ASP A 147 3.94 16.65 -8.20
CA ASP A 147 2.75 17.46 -8.41
C ASP A 147 2.59 17.60 -9.93
N GLN A 148 1.75 16.77 -10.52
CA GLN A 148 1.13 17.10 -11.79
C GLN A 148 -0.36 16.83 -11.68
N LYS A 149 -1.05 17.85 -11.18
CA LYS A 149 -2.50 18.00 -11.22
C LYS A 149 -2.96 17.90 -12.68
N ARG A 150 -3.21 16.68 -13.16
CA ARG A 150 -3.98 16.45 -14.38
C ARG A 150 -5.42 16.32 -13.94
N THR A 151 -6.14 17.43 -14.04
CA THR A 151 -7.59 17.45 -13.93
C THR A 151 -8.15 16.43 -14.93
N ALA A 152 -8.69 15.31 -14.43
CA ALA A 152 -9.41 14.36 -15.27
C ALA A 152 -10.59 15.11 -15.88
N ASN A 153 -10.49 15.40 -17.18
CA ASN A 153 -11.55 16.02 -17.95
C ASN A 153 -12.69 15.01 -18.06
N ARG A 154 -13.70 15.19 -17.21
CA ARG A 154 -14.85 14.29 -17.03
C ARG A 154 -15.87 14.46 -18.15
N ASN A 155 -15.41 14.52 -19.41
CA ASN A 155 -16.24 14.67 -20.59
C ASN A 155 -15.66 13.86 -21.75
N ASN A 156 -15.89 12.53 -21.75
CA ASN A 156 -16.09 11.86 -23.02
C ASN A 156 -16.99 10.64 -22.88
N THR A 157 -17.93 10.52 -23.80
CA THR A 157 -19.12 9.65 -23.78
C THR A 157 -18.81 8.21 -24.19
N VAL A 158 -17.61 7.73 -23.89
CA VAL A 158 -17.12 6.38 -24.25
C VAL A 158 -17.04 5.56 -22.98
N CYS A 159 -17.73 4.42 -22.94
CA CYS A 159 -17.51 3.50 -21.85
C CYS A 159 -16.12 2.86 -21.98
N HIS A 160 -15.21 3.21 -21.09
CA HIS A 160 -13.85 2.69 -21.03
C HIS A 160 -13.43 2.50 -19.57
N ASP A 161 -12.49 1.58 -19.35
CA ASP A 161 -11.85 1.40 -18.06
C ASP A 161 -10.85 2.52 -17.80
N ILE A 162 -10.71 2.92 -16.54
CA ILE A 162 -9.75 3.96 -16.13
C ILE A 162 -8.30 3.55 -16.39
N ASP A 163 -8.00 2.27 -16.20
CA ASP A 163 -6.79 1.60 -16.64
C ASP A 163 -7.09 0.11 -16.80
N GLN A 164 -7.19 -0.38 -18.03
CA GLN A 164 -7.60 -1.76 -18.32
C GLN A 164 -6.70 -2.78 -17.61
N SER A 165 -5.38 -2.58 -17.62
CA SER A 165 -4.43 -3.53 -17.02
C SER A 165 -4.60 -3.66 -15.51
N SER A 166 -4.82 -2.54 -14.81
CA SER A 166 -5.07 -2.49 -13.38
C SER A 166 -6.42 -3.13 -13.04
N CYS A 167 -7.46 -2.84 -13.82
CA CYS A 167 -8.78 -3.42 -13.64
C CYS A 167 -8.76 -4.95 -13.79
N GLU A 168 -8.06 -5.48 -14.79
CA GLU A 168 -7.87 -6.92 -14.98
C GLU A 168 -7.10 -7.56 -13.81
N LEU A 169 -5.98 -6.95 -13.40
CA LEU A 169 -5.19 -7.42 -12.25
C LEU A 169 -6.02 -7.48 -10.96
N ILE A 170 -6.84 -6.46 -10.70
CA ILE A 170 -7.68 -6.43 -9.50
C ILE A 170 -8.78 -7.49 -9.57
N THR A 171 -9.42 -7.68 -10.71
CA THR A 171 -10.47 -8.70 -10.89
C THR A 171 -9.91 -10.11 -10.71
N ASN A 172 -8.69 -10.36 -11.19
CA ASN A 172 -7.98 -11.63 -11.02
C ASN A 172 -7.59 -11.89 -9.55
N SER A 173 -7.19 -10.84 -8.82
CA SER A 173 -6.82 -10.95 -7.40
C SER A 173 -8.02 -10.93 -6.45
N LYS A 174 -9.15 -10.33 -6.84
CA LYS A 174 -10.39 -10.24 -6.08
C LYS A 174 -11.59 -10.45 -7.00
N THR A 175 -12.07 -11.68 -7.03
CA THR A 175 -13.15 -12.13 -7.93
C THR A 175 -14.47 -11.39 -7.74
N ASN A 176 -14.70 -10.78 -6.58
CA ASN A 176 -15.87 -9.93 -6.31
C ASN A 176 -15.59 -8.42 -6.46
N ALA A 177 -14.50 -8.00 -7.09
CA ALA A 177 -14.22 -6.58 -7.30
C ALA A 177 -15.37 -5.87 -8.03
N CYS A 178 -15.96 -6.52 -9.05
CA CYS A 178 -17.07 -5.97 -9.82
C CYS A 178 -18.42 -5.89 -9.07
N SER A 179 -18.53 -6.45 -7.86
CA SER A 179 -19.69 -6.18 -7.00
C SER A 179 -19.59 -4.82 -6.30
N LEU A 180 -18.41 -4.21 -6.26
CA LEU A 180 -18.21 -2.86 -5.71
C LEU A 180 -18.68 -1.84 -6.75
N SER A 181 -19.68 -1.03 -6.40
CA SER A 181 -20.26 -0.03 -7.30
C SER A 181 -19.23 0.96 -7.84
N CYS A 182 -18.31 1.40 -6.98
CA CYS A 182 -17.21 2.31 -7.33
C CYS A 182 -16.19 1.67 -8.29
N PHE A 183 -15.80 0.42 -8.06
CA PHE A 183 -14.91 -0.31 -8.97
C PHE A 183 -15.60 -0.52 -10.32
N LYS A 184 -16.88 -0.91 -10.30
CA LYS A 184 -17.72 -1.08 -11.50
C LYS A 184 -17.87 0.21 -12.32
N GLN A 185 -17.87 1.38 -11.68
CA GLN A 185 -17.89 2.68 -12.36
C GLN A 185 -16.55 3.04 -13.00
N ALA A 186 -15.43 2.67 -12.37
CA ALA A 186 -14.09 2.96 -12.88
C ALA A 186 -13.60 1.93 -13.92
N CYS A 187 -14.07 0.68 -13.82
CA CYS A 187 -13.71 -0.45 -14.67
C CYS A 187 -14.94 -1.07 -15.36
N PRO A 188 -15.78 -0.29 -16.06
CA PRO A 188 -17.04 -0.77 -16.59
C PRO A 188 -16.92 -1.78 -17.74
N ARG A 189 -15.85 -1.77 -18.55
CA ARG A 189 -15.59 -2.81 -19.57
C ARG A 189 -15.14 -4.09 -18.92
N THR A 190 -14.15 -4.03 -18.02
CA THR A 190 -13.68 -5.20 -17.25
C THR A 190 -14.83 -5.87 -16.50
N CYS A 191 -15.75 -5.09 -15.93
CA CYS A 191 -16.91 -5.61 -15.21
C CYS A 191 -18.12 -5.98 -16.08
N GLY A 192 -17.98 -5.99 -17.41
CA GLY A 192 -19.04 -6.40 -18.34
C GLY A 192 -20.29 -5.52 -18.27
N VAL A 193 -20.14 -4.24 -17.89
CA VAL A 193 -21.23 -3.26 -17.78
C VAL A 193 -21.55 -2.65 -19.12
N CYS A 194 -20.56 -2.62 -20.00
CA CYS A 194 -20.67 -2.01 -21.30
C CYS A 194 -20.68 -3.07 -22.38
N ASP A 195 -21.86 -3.24 -22.97
CA ASP A 195 -21.99 -3.92 -24.24
C ASP A 195 -21.34 -3.06 -25.33
N VAL A 196 -20.58 -3.71 -26.21
CA VAL A 196 -19.78 -3.09 -27.30
C VAL A 196 -20.68 -2.46 -28.39
N GLU A 197 -22.00 -2.43 -28.20
CA GLU A 197 -23.00 -2.15 -29.24
C GLU A 197 -23.47 -0.67 -29.31
N MET A 198 -22.66 0.28 -28.82
CA MET A 198 -22.95 1.72 -28.99
C MET A 198 -21.79 2.56 -29.56
N ASP A 199 -20.65 1.97 -29.92
CA ASP A 199 -19.56 2.72 -30.58
C ASP A 199 -19.80 2.93 -32.09
N ILE A 200 -20.76 2.22 -32.73
CA ILE A 200 -20.98 2.31 -34.18
C ILE A 200 -22.01 3.39 -34.59
N ARG A 201 -23.00 3.72 -33.76
CA ARG A 201 -24.08 4.64 -34.18
C ARG A 201 -23.74 6.13 -34.12
N ARG A 202 -22.56 6.52 -33.65
CA ARG A 202 -22.17 7.94 -33.55
C ARG A 202 -21.26 8.44 -34.68
N HIS A 203 -20.79 7.55 -35.55
CA HIS A 203 -19.96 7.92 -36.70
C HIS A 203 -20.73 8.03 -38.05
N GLU A 204 -21.99 7.62 -38.12
CA GLU A 204 -22.82 7.72 -39.34
C GLU A 204 -23.97 8.74 -39.22
N GLY A 205 -23.72 9.88 -38.56
CA GLY A 205 -24.73 10.92 -38.33
C GLY A 205 -24.44 12.27 -38.98
N GLY A 206 -23.54 12.33 -39.97
CA GLY A 206 -23.10 13.58 -40.58
C GLY A 206 -23.00 13.49 -42.09
N GLY A 207 -24.10 13.80 -42.79
CA GLY A 207 -24.05 14.21 -44.19
C GLY A 207 -25.09 13.56 -45.09
N PHE A 208 -26.31 14.08 -45.09
CA PHE A 208 -27.13 14.12 -46.30
C PHE A 208 -27.95 15.42 -46.31
N LEU A 209 -27.43 16.40 -47.04
CA LEU A 209 -28.19 17.49 -47.66
C LEU A 209 -27.72 17.59 -49.12
N PHE A 210 -28.68 17.95 -49.97
CA PHE A 210 -28.65 18.25 -51.42
C PHE A 210 -29.09 17.14 -52.38
N GLY A 211 -30.25 17.40 -52.99
CA GLY A 211 -30.92 16.67 -54.05
C GLY A 211 -32.40 16.98 -54.03
#